data_AF-V5TPP1-F1
#
_entry.id   AF-V5TPP1-F1
#
_cell.length_a   1.000
_cell.length_b   1.000
_cell.length_c   1.000
_cell.angle_alpha   90.00
_cell.angle_beta   90.00
_cell.angle_gamma   90.00
#
_symmetry.space_group_name_H-M   'P 1'
#
loop_
_entity.id
_entity.type
_entity.pdbx_description
1 polymer ?
#
loop_
_entity_poly.entity_id
_entity_poly.type
_entity_poly.pdbx_seq_one_letter_code
_entity_poly.pdbx_strand_id
1 'polypeptide(L)'
;MAQSTADRIERKRGIGGLAKQANPAFAVGAVAVPLIAFAGAVASGNIRALTYVHVMAGVLWTGIDLFMGLVLGPVLGGQEPEARADFFASFTPKMTFLMPSLATVTISGGILLALRLGKFPNADPWLAILTAATLLPVVLLIGYQFDALTDPKTLGVLGVAVVGSGAYLAATLPAFAMTSWWIVATLGIVTLLSVQGFGVILPGEVRIYRQVVSENPDVDLVSEIGMRNARLGGLQGLLQLAIVFVMVGLRWWTP
;
A
#
# COMPACT_ATOMS: atom_id res chain seq x y z
N MET A 1 -40.47 -2.57 0.38
CA MET A 1 -39.65 -3.37 1.32
C MET A 1 -38.73 -2.43 2.08
N ALA A 2 -39.00 -2.20 3.36
CA ALA A 2 -38.11 -1.42 4.22
C ALA A 2 -36.85 -2.24 4.49
N GLN A 3 -35.70 -1.75 4.04
CA GLN A 3 -34.40 -2.39 4.30
C GLN A 3 -34.12 -2.40 5.80
N SER A 4 -33.65 -3.55 6.30
CA SER A 4 -33.34 -3.71 7.72
C SER A 4 -32.25 -2.73 8.16
N THR A 5 -32.25 -2.34 9.44
CA THR A 5 -31.23 -1.44 10.00
C THR A 5 -29.82 -2.02 9.84
N ALA A 6 -29.67 -3.34 9.92
CA ALA A 6 -28.41 -4.06 9.69
C ALA A 6 -27.90 -3.88 8.25
N ASP A 7 -28.75 -4.04 7.23
CA ASP A 7 -28.39 -3.83 5.81
C ASP A 7 -27.97 -2.38 5.51
N ARG A 8 -28.46 -1.43 6.30
CA ARG A 8 -28.12 -0.01 6.16
C ARG A 8 -26.75 0.29 6.79
N ILE A 9 -26.44 -0.33 7.93
CA ILE A 9 -25.15 -0.22 8.61
C ILE A 9 -24.05 -0.93 7.81
N GLU A 10 -24.30 -2.11 7.25
CA GLU A 10 -23.32 -2.82 6.41
C GLU A 10 -22.98 -2.03 5.13
N ARG A 11 -23.96 -1.41 4.47
CA ARG A 11 -23.69 -0.54 3.32
C ARG A 11 -22.92 0.72 3.69
N LYS A 12 -23.12 1.25 4.90
CA LYS A 12 -22.30 2.32 5.45
C LYS A 12 -20.89 1.86 5.83
N ARG A 13 -20.62 0.57 5.99
CA ARG A 13 -19.30 0.03 6.36
C ARG A 13 -18.49 -0.50 5.16
N GLY A 14 -19.11 -0.65 3.99
CA GLY A 14 -18.46 -1.12 2.76
C GLY A 14 -17.70 -0.03 1.98
N ILE A 15 -17.04 -0.44 0.89
CA ILE A 15 -16.25 0.44 0.01
C ILE A 15 -17.08 1.62 -0.53
N GLY A 16 -18.37 1.41 -0.83
CA GLY A 16 -19.26 2.49 -1.27
C GLY A 16 -19.54 3.54 -0.18
N GLY A 17 -19.56 3.14 1.10
CA GLY A 17 -19.61 4.08 2.22
C GLY A 17 -18.30 4.86 2.34
N LEU A 18 -17.15 4.17 2.23
CA LEU A 18 -15.82 4.78 2.27
C LEU A 18 -15.67 5.85 1.20
N ALA A 19 -16.07 5.54 -0.04
CA ALA A 19 -16.03 6.46 -1.17
C ALA A 19 -16.92 7.69 -0.95
N LYS A 20 -18.10 7.53 -0.34
CA LYS A 20 -18.96 8.67 0.02
C LYS A 20 -18.29 9.58 1.05
N GLN A 21 -17.66 9.02 2.07
CA GLN A 21 -16.96 9.79 3.10
C GLN A 21 -15.69 10.48 2.56
N ALA A 22 -15.00 9.85 1.62
CA ALA A 22 -13.82 10.40 0.96
C ALA A 22 -14.13 11.55 -0.03
N ASN A 23 -15.41 11.81 -0.33
CA ASN A 23 -15.90 12.44 -1.56
C ASN A 23 -15.74 11.48 -2.78
N PRO A 24 -16.84 11.02 -3.41
CA PRO A 24 -16.77 10.07 -4.53
C PRO A 24 -15.93 10.56 -5.70
N ALA A 25 -15.98 11.85 -6.02
CA ALA A 25 -15.18 12.41 -7.11
C ALA A 25 -13.68 12.34 -6.80
N PHE A 26 -13.30 12.58 -5.54
CA PHE A 26 -11.93 12.41 -5.08
C PHE A 26 -11.53 10.94 -5.12
N ALA A 27 -12.34 10.02 -4.58
CA ALA A 27 -12.02 8.59 -4.56
C ALA A 27 -11.81 8.03 -5.98
N VAL A 28 -12.69 8.40 -6.92
CA VAL A 28 -12.54 8.02 -8.33
C VAL A 28 -11.27 8.64 -8.92
N GLY A 29 -11.02 9.94 -8.72
CA GLY A 29 -9.82 10.61 -9.23
C GLY A 29 -8.52 10.02 -8.69
N ALA A 30 -8.46 9.75 -7.38
CA ALA A 30 -7.29 9.20 -6.68
C ALA A 30 -6.89 7.81 -7.20
N VAL A 31 -7.86 7.03 -7.68
CA VAL A 31 -7.61 5.70 -8.27
C VAL A 31 -7.43 5.78 -9.78
N ALA A 32 -8.34 6.44 -10.48
CA ALA A 32 -8.35 6.44 -11.94
C ALA A 32 -7.17 7.21 -12.54
N VAL A 33 -6.80 8.37 -11.99
CA VAL A 33 -5.74 9.21 -12.58
C VAL A 33 -4.38 8.49 -12.58
N PRO A 34 -3.88 7.94 -11.45
CA PRO A 34 -2.60 7.23 -11.46
C PRO A 34 -2.64 5.98 -12.34
N LEU A 35 -3.72 5.20 -12.29
CA LEU A 35 -3.84 3.95 -13.05
C LEU A 35 -3.95 4.19 -14.57
N ILE A 36 -4.70 5.21 -15.01
CA ILE A 36 -4.80 5.57 -16.42
C ILE A 36 -3.46 6.11 -16.93
N ALA A 37 -2.80 6.98 -16.16
CA ALA A 37 -1.47 7.47 -16.51
C ALA A 37 -0.47 6.33 -16.66
N PHE A 38 -0.49 5.36 -15.74
CA PHE A 38 0.35 4.17 -15.78
C PHE A 38 0.04 3.29 -16.99
N ALA A 39 -1.23 2.96 -17.23
CA ALA A 39 -1.66 2.16 -18.36
C ALA A 39 -1.28 2.83 -19.69
N GLY A 40 -1.49 4.14 -19.82
CA GLY A 40 -1.10 4.93 -20.98
C GLY A 40 0.42 4.92 -21.21
N ALA A 41 1.21 5.08 -20.15
CA ALA A 41 2.67 5.01 -20.25
C ALA A 41 3.15 3.61 -20.67
N VAL A 42 2.58 2.54 -20.12
CA VAL A 42 2.89 1.16 -20.50
C VAL A 42 2.54 0.90 -21.96
N ALA A 43 1.34 1.30 -22.39
CA ALA A 43 0.82 1.12 -23.75
C ALA A 43 1.61 1.91 -24.79
N SER A 44 2.14 3.08 -24.42
CA SER A 44 2.96 3.91 -25.31
C SER A 44 4.30 3.26 -25.70
N GLY A 45 4.75 2.23 -24.96
CA GLY A 45 6.09 1.66 -25.13
C GLY A 45 7.24 2.61 -24.74
N ASN A 46 6.96 3.86 -24.39
CA ASN A 46 7.96 4.90 -24.18
C ASN A 46 8.53 4.84 -22.76
N ILE A 47 9.82 4.48 -22.67
CA ILE A 47 10.54 4.41 -21.38
C ILE A 47 10.49 5.74 -20.63
N ARG A 48 10.59 6.90 -21.32
CA ARG A 48 10.54 8.21 -20.65
C ARG A 48 9.18 8.48 -20.02
N ALA A 49 8.10 8.12 -20.71
CA ALA A 49 6.75 8.26 -20.16
C ALA A 49 6.56 7.36 -18.93
N LEU A 50 7.02 6.11 -19.01
CA LEU A 50 6.96 5.18 -17.88
C LEU A 50 7.82 5.65 -16.70
N THR A 51 9.03 6.17 -16.96
CA THR A 51 9.89 6.80 -15.94
C THR A 51 9.18 7.98 -15.29
N TYR A 52 8.57 8.86 -16.09
CA TYR A 52 7.87 10.02 -15.56
C TYR A 52 6.72 9.61 -14.65
N VAL A 53 5.83 8.71 -15.09
CA VAL A 53 4.70 8.26 -14.28
C VAL A 53 5.16 7.55 -13.00
N HIS A 54 6.15 6.66 -13.10
CA HIS A 54 6.73 5.98 -11.94
C HIS A 54 7.30 6.99 -10.92
N VAL A 55 8.13 7.93 -11.37
CA VAL A 55 8.77 8.93 -10.49
C VAL A 55 7.73 9.86 -9.90
N MET A 56 6.76 10.36 -10.66
CA MET A 56 5.73 11.26 -10.15
C MET A 56 4.86 10.58 -9.10
N ALA A 57 4.45 9.32 -9.32
CA ALA A 57 3.71 8.55 -8.31
C ALA A 57 4.55 8.30 -7.06
N GLY A 58 5.82 7.91 -7.23
CA GLY A 58 6.73 7.63 -6.13
C GLY A 58 7.09 8.85 -5.30
N VAL A 59 7.34 10.00 -5.93
CA VAL A 59 7.61 11.28 -5.25
C VAL A 59 6.40 11.75 -4.46
N LEU A 60 5.19 11.65 -5.04
CA LEU A 60 3.97 12.02 -4.32
C LEU A 60 3.73 11.09 -3.12
N TRP A 61 3.89 9.77 -3.30
CA TRP A 61 3.77 8.80 -2.22
C TRP A 61 4.77 9.10 -1.10
N THR A 62 6.05 9.28 -1.46
CA THR A 62 7.13 9.57 -0.50
C THR A 62 6.92 10.91 0.22
N GLY A 63 6.49 11.94 -0.52
CA GLY A 63 6.22 13.25 0.04
C GLY A 63 5.10 13.21 1.08
N ILE A 64 4.03 12.43 0.82
CA ILE A 64 2.95 12.25 1.78
C ILE A 64 3.46 11.52 3.03
N ASP A 65 4.17 10.41 2.89
CA ASP A 65 4.66 9.61 4.03
C ASP A 65 5.63 10.40 4.92
N LEU A 66 6.56 11.14 4.31
CA LEU A 66 7.44 12.05 5.04
C LEU A 66 6.68 13.20 5.72
N PHE A 67 5.70 13.80 5.04
CA PHE A 67 4.89 14.86 5.62
C PHE A 67 4.07 14.34 6.82
N MET A 68 3.46 13.17 6.68
CA MET A 68 2.69 12.52 7.74
C MET A 68 3.54 12.26 8.98
N GLY A 69 4.77 11.76 8.80
CA GLY A 69 5.66 11.45 9.91
C GLY A 69 6.32 12.67 10.55
N LEU A 70 6.87 13.57 9.73
CA LEU A 70 7.76 14.64 10.19
C LEU A 70 7.03 15.93 10.55
N VAL A 71 5.89 16.20 9.91
CA VAL A 71 5.15 17.45 10.11
C VAL A 71 3.85 17.17 10.85
N LEU A 72 3.00 16.32 10.27
CA LEU A 72 1.67 16.12 10.81
C LEU A 72 1.69 15.35 12.13
N GLY A 73 2.54 14.33 12.27
CA GLY A 73 2.72 13.57 13.50
C GLY A 73 3.00 14.47 14.72
N PRO A 74 4.03 15.32 14.70
CA PRO A 74 4.30 16.28 15.79
C PRO A 74 3.15 17.26 16.03
N VAL A 75 2.54 17.80 14.98
CA VAL A 75 1.42 18.76 15.10
C VAL A 75 0.23 18.13 15.81
N LEU A 76 -0.18 16.94 15.39
CA LEU A 76 -1.29 16.21 15.99
C LEU A 76 -0.94 15.72 17.40
N GLY A 77 0.31 15.34 17.65
CA GLY A 77 0.79 14.91 18.97
C GLY A 77 0.66 15.97 20.07
N GLY A 78 0.50 17.25 19.71
CA GLY A 78 0.22 18.33 20.66
C GLY A 78 -1.27 18.64 20.87
N GLN A 79 -2.17 17.98 20.16
CA GLN A 79 -3.63 18.22 20.24
C GLN A 79 -4.32 17.28 21.22
N GLU A 80 -5.55 17.62 21.65
CA GLU A 80 -6.41 16.71 22.41
C GLU A 80 -6.88 15.51 21.55
N PRO A 81 -7.19 14.34 22.15
CA PRO A 81 -7.61 13.14 21.44
C PRO A 81 -8.78 13.36 20.46
N GLU A 82 -9.77 14.16 20.84
CA GLU A 82 -10.93 14.50 20.02
C GLU A 82 -10.51 15.20 18.71
N ALA A 83 -9.66 16.22 18.82
CA ALA A 83 -9.18 16.97 17.66
C ALA A 83 -8.35 16.10 16.71
N ARG A 84 -7.56 15.16 17.25
CA ARG A 84 -6.83 14.17 16.44
C ARG A 84 -7.80 13.23 15.74
N ALA A 85 -8.79 12.73 16.47
CA ALA A 85 -9.76 11.79 15.94
C ALA A 85 -10.59 12.42 14.80
N ASP A 86 -11.05 13.66 14.97
CA ASP A 86 -11.78 14.42 13.95
C ASP A 86 -10.96 14.62 12.67
N PHE A 87 -9.66 14.93 12.83
CA PHE A 87 -8.74 15.01 11.71
C PHE A 87 -8.65 13.65 10.98
N PHE A 88 -8.34 12.57 11.71
CA PHE A 88 -8.17 11.25 11.11
C PHE A 88 -9.46 10.72 10.50
N ALA A 89 -10.62 11.06 11.05
CA ALA A 89 -11.93 10.70 10.51
C ALA A 89 -12.18 11.27 9.11
N SER A 90 -11.66 12.47 8.84
CA SER A 90 -11.79 13.17 7.56
C SER A 90 -10.66 12.86 6.58
N PHE A 91 -9.49 12.50 7.12
CA PHE A 91 -8.27 12.22 6.39
C PHE A 91 -8.22 10.77 5.88
N THR A 92 -8.49 9.81 6.76
CA THR A 92 -8.34 8.37 6.50
C THR A 92 -9.05 7.88 5.24
N PRO A 93 -10.34 8.21 5.00
CA PRO A 93 -11.06 7.71 3.83
C PRO A 93 -10.40 8.11 2.51
N LYS A 94 -9.76 9.28 2.44
CA LYS A 94 -9.05 9.74 1.24
C LYS A 94 -7.77 8.94 1.01
N MET A 95 -7.03 8.67 2.08
CA MET A 95 -5.78 7.91 2.03
C MET A 95 -6.00 6.46 1.63
N THR A 96 -7.10 5.85 2.07
CA THR A 96 -7.47 4.47 1.72
C THR A 96 -7.68 4.27 0.21
N PHE A 97 -7.98 5.33 -0.56
CA PHE A 97 -8.02 5.26 -2.03
C PHE A 97 -6.71 5.73 -2.68
N LEU A 98 -6.11 6.81 -2.17
CA LEU A 98 -4.94 7.43 -2.79
C LEU A 98 -3.67 6.59 -2.62
N MET A 99 -3.37 6.12 -1.40
CA MET A 99 -2.09 5.47 -1.11
C MET A 99 -1.94 4.12 -1.80
N PRO A 100 -2.95 3.22 -1.80
CA PRO A 100 -2.85 1.97 -2.56
C PRO A 100 -2.62 2.21 -4.06
N SER A 101 -3.29 3.21 -4.64
CA SER A 101 -3.13 3.58 -6.05
C SER A 101 -1.70 4.03 -6.38
N LEU A 102 -1.15 4.96 -5.58
CA LEU A 102 0.22 5.43 -5.75
C LEU A 102 1.25 4.31 -5.52
N ALA A 103 1.04 3.47 -4.50
CA ALA A 103 1.90 2.33 -4.23
C ALA A 103 1.91 1.33 -5.39
N THR A 104 0.73 0.97 -5.92
CA THR A 104 0.61 0.08 -7.08
C THR A 104 1.34 0.61 -8.30
N VAL A 105 1.14 1.89 -8.65
CA VAL A 105 1.81 2.51 -9.81
C VAL A 105 3.32 2.61 -9.60
N THR A 106 3.75 2.97 -8.40
CA THR A 106 5.19 3.11 -8.08
C THR A 106 5.89 1.77 -8.15
N ILE A 107 5.38 0.73 -7.48
CA ILE A 107 5.99 -0.60 -7.43
C ILE A 107 5.97 -1.23 -8.83
N SER A 108 4.82 -1.23 -9.50
CA SER A 108 4.69 -1.84 -10.84
C SER A 108 5.52 -1.11 -11.88
N GLY A 109 5.54 0.23 -11.85
CA GLY A 109 6.38 1.05 -12.71
C GLY A 109 7.86 0.80 -12.51
N GLY A 110 8.31 0.65 -11.26
CA GLY A 110 9.70 0.37 -10.93
C GLY A 110 10.15 -1.00 -11.46
N ILE A 111 9.33 -2.04 -11.26
CA ILE A 111 9.58 -3.39 -11.78
C ILE A 111 9.65 -3.37 -13.31
N LEU A 112 8.67 -2.77 -13.99
CA LEU A 112 8.66 -2.70 -15.45
C LEU A 112 9.83 -1.90 -16.02
N LEU A 113 10.24 -0.81 -15.36
CA LEU A 113 11.43 -0.06 -15.77
C LEU A 113 12.70 -0.89 -15.61
N ALA A 114 12.86 -1.59 -14.49
CA ALA A 114 14.02 -2.42 -14.26
C ALA A 114 14.14 -3.55 -15.30
N LEU A 115 13.01 -4.16 -15.68
CA LEU A 115 12.95 -5.15 -16.76
C LEU A 115 13.28 -4.53 -18.13
N ARG A 116 12.62 -3.43 -18.51
CA ARG A 116 12.82 -2.79 -19.83
C ARG A 116 14.20 -2.19 -20.02
N LEU A 117 14.86 -1.77 -18.93
CA LEU A 117 16.21 -1.24 -18.94
C LEU A 117 17.29 -2.34 -18.83
N GLY A 118 16.90 -3.62 -18.70
CA GLY A 118 17.85 -4.72 -18.52
C GLY A 118 18.58 -4.70 -17.17
N LYS A 119 18.06 -3.99 -16.17
CA LYS A 119 18.68 -3.82 -14.84
C LYS A 119 18.23 -4.87 -13.83
N PHE A 120 17.33 -5.78 -14.21
CA PHE A 120 16.82 -6.87 -13.36
C PHE A 120 17.15 -8.24 -13.98
N PRO A 121 18.41 -8.70 -13.93
CA PRO A 121 18.77 -10.03 -14.39
C PRO A 121 18.10 -11.10 -13.51
N ASN A 122 17.77 -12.23 -14.11
CA ASN A 122 17.15 -13.37 -13.43
C ASN A 122 15.85 -13.00 -12.71
N ALA A 123 14.99 -12.17 -13.30
CA ALA A 123 13.86 -11.57 -12.60
C ALA A 123 12.81 -12.58 -12.10
N ASP A 124 12.45 -13.59 -12.89
CA ASP A 124 11.27 -14.41 -12.59
C ASP A 124 11.31 -15.11 -11.21
N PRO A 125 12.40 -15.80 -10.82
CA PRO A 125 12.49 -16.40 -9.48
C PRO A 125 12.45 -15.35 -8.36
N TRP A 126 13.03 -14.18 -8.57
CA TRP A 126 13.02 -13.09 -7.59
C TRP A 126 11.66 -12.41 -7.46
N LEU A 127 10.91 -12.30 -8.56
CA LEU A 127 9.52 -11.82 -8.54
C LEU A 127 8.58 -12.85 -7.89
N ALA A 128 8.83 -14.15 -8.06
CA ALA A 128 8.12 -15.20 -7.34
C ALA A 128 8.36 -15.11 -5.82
N ILE A 129 9.62 -14.91 -5.40
CA ILE A 129 9.97 -14.68 -4.00
C ILE A 129 9.31 -13.41 -3.46
N LEU A 130 9.39 -12.29 -4.19
CA LEU A 130 8.73 -11.04 -3.83
C LEU A 130 7.22 -11.23 -3.61
N THR A 131 6.57 -11.96 -4.52
CA THR A 131 5.13 -12.25 -4.45
C THR A 131 4.79 -13.00 -3.16
N ALA A 132 5.51 -14.09 -2.86
CA ALA A 132 5.31 -14.84 -1.63
C ALA A 132 5.60 -14.00 -0.37
N ALA A 133 6.73 -13.28 -0.37
CA ALA A 133 7.21 -12.49 0.75
C ALA A 133 6.34 -11.27 1.07
N THR A 134 5.53 -10.82 0.12
CA THR A 134 4.57 -9.72 0.33
C THR A 134 3.17 -10.25 0.61
N LEU A 135 2.64 -11.13 -0.24
CA LEU A 135 1.24 -11.55 -0.16
C LEU A 135 0.95 -12.36 1.10
N LEU A 136 1.84 -13.29 1.48
CA LEU A 136 1.60 -14.15 2.65
C LEU A 136 1.58 -13.34 3.96
N PRO A 137 2.58 -12.49 4.27
CA PRO A 137 2.53 -11.70 5.48
C PRO A 137 1.39 -10.68 5.47
N VAL A 138 1.05 -10.08 4.33
CA VAL A 138 -0.08 -9.13 4.25
C VAL A 138 -1.39 -9.83 4.60
N VAL A 139 -1.68 -11.00 4.03
CA VAL A 139 -2.92 -11.74 4.34
C VAL A 139 -2.96 -12.15 5.81
N LEU A 140 -1.85 -12.66 6.35
CA LEU A 140 -1.75 -13.04 7.77
C LEU A 140 -1.93 -11.84 8.70
N LEU A 141 -1.30 -10.70 8.40
CA LEU A 141 -1.43 -9.48 9.22
C LEU A 141 -2.84 -8.90 9.15
N ILE A 142 -3.48 -8.92 7.98
CA ILE A 142 -4.89 -8.53 7.86
C ILE A 142 -5.77 -9.44 8.72
N GLY A 143 -5.60 -10.76 8.60
CA GLY A 143 -6.31 -11.74 9.42
C GLY A 143 -6.10 -11.51 10.92
N TYR A 144 -4.85 -11.25 11.34
CA TYR A 144 -4.52 -10.93 12.72
C TYR A 144 -5.17 -9.63 13.21
N GLN A 145 -5.12 -8.55 12.42
CA GLN A 145 -5.66 -7.25 12.82
C GLN A 145 -7.20 -7.21 12.92
N PHE A 146 -7.89 -8.17 12.30
CA PHE A 146 -9.34 -8.31 12.38
C PHE A 146 -9.80 -9.54 13.18
N ASP A 147 -8.89 -10.19 13.92
CA ASP A 147 -9.17 -11.43 14.68
C ASP A 147 -9.88 -12.51 13.84
N ALA A 148 -9.42 -12.64 12.59
CA ALA A 148 -10.03 -13.44 11.54
C ALA A 148 -9.08 -14.51 10.98
N LEU A 149 -8.04 -14.89 11.73
CA LEU A 149 -7.06 -15.91 11.29
C LEU A 149 -7.67 -17.29 11.09
N THR A 150 -8.75 -17.60 11.81
CA THR A 150 -9.50 -18.84 11.70
C THR A 150 -10.76 -18.71 10.84
N ASP A 151 -11.05 -17.52 10.31
CA ASP A 151 -12.21 -17.30 9.45
C ASP A 151 -12.04 -18.05 8.11
N PRO A 152 -13.05 -18.80 7.63
CA PRO A 152 -12.94 -19.56 6.38
C PRO A 152 -12.60 -18.72 5.15
N LYS A 153 -13.00 -17.45 5.10
CA LYS A 153 -12.68 -16.58 3.96
C LYS A 153 -11.21 -16.17 4.02
N THR A 154 -10.70 -15.80 5.20
CA THR A 154 -9.27 -15.52 5.40
C THR A 154 -8.43 -16.74 5.07
N LEU A 155 -8.82 -17.93 5.55
CA LEU A 155 -8.14 -19.19 5.25
C LEU A 155 -8.21 -19.53 3.75
N GLY A 156 -9.33 -19.26 3.08
CA GLY A 156 -9.46 -19.41 1.63
C GLY A 156 -8.51 -18.50 0.86
N VAL A 157 -8.45 -17.22 1.23
CA VAL A 157 -7.50 -16.24 0.63
C VAL A 157 -6.06 -16.65 0.90
N LEU A 158 -5.72 -17.05 2.12
CA LEU A 158 -4.39 -17.55 2.48
C LEU A 158 -4.04 -18.81 1.69
N GLY A 159 -4.97 -19.75 1.55
CA GLY A 159 -4.79 -20.96 0.76
C GLY A 159 -4.48 -20.64 -0.70
N VAL A 160 -5.24 -19.74 -1.32
CA VAL A 160 -4.96 -19.26 -2.69
C VAL A 160 -3.61 -18.58 -2.77
N ALA A 161 -3.25 -17.73 -1.80
CA ALA A 161 -1.97 -17.04 -1.77
C ALA A 161 -0.79 -18.00 -1.63
N VAL A 162 -0.89 -19.01 -0.77
CA VAL A 162 0.14 -20.05 -0.56
C VAL A 162 0.28 -20.91 -1.81
N VAL A 163 -0.82 -21.41 -2.36
CA VAL A 163 -0.79 -22.27 -3.55
C VAL A 163 -0.28 -21.48 -4.76
N GLY A 164 -0.79 -20.28 -5.00
CA GLY A 164 -0.38 -19.44 -6.12
C GLY A 164 1.09 -19.04 -6.05
N SER A 165 1.54 -18.54 -4.89
CA SER A 165 2.94 -18.14 -4.70
C SER A 165 3.88 -19.35 -4.71
N GLY A 166 3.47 -20.47 -4.11
CA GLY A 166 4.22 -21.71 -4.09
C GLY A 166 4.37 -22.34 -5.48
N ALA A 167 3.29 -22.35 -6.28
CA ALA A 167 3.32 -22.81 -7.66
C ALA A 167 4.23 -21.93 -8.53
N TYR A 168 4.14 -20.60 -8.37
CA TYR A 168 5.01 -19.68 -9.11
C TYR A 168 6.48 -19.86 -8.73
N LEU A 169 6.78 -20.01 -7.43
CA LEU A 169 8.13 -20.29 -6.97
C LEU A 169 8.63 -21.64 -7.51
N ALA A 170 7.84 -22.70 -7.42
CA ALA A 170 8.20 -24.02 -7.95
C ALA A 170 8.48 -24.00 -9.46
N ALA A 171 7.69 -23.23 -10.23
CA ALA A 171 7.87 -23.11 -11.68
C ALA A 171 9.15 -22.34 -12.07
N THR A 172 9.61 -21.43 -11.21
CA THR A 172 10.78 -20.57 -11.48
C THR A 172 12.06 -21.06 -10.82
N LEU A 173 11.95 -21.91 -9.79
CA LEU A 173 13.08 -22.40 -9.00
C LEU A 173 14.19 -23.08 -9.85
N PRO A 174 13.88 -23.87 -10.90
CA PRO A 174 14.93 -24.49 -11.72
C PRO A 174 15.82 -23.47 -12.45
N ALA A 175 15.28 -22.28 -12.72
CA ALA A 175 16.00 -21.17 -13.35
C ALA A 175 16.57 -20.18 -12.31
N PHE A 176 16.60 -20.55 -11.03
CA PHE A 176 17.10 -19.66 -9.99
C PHE A 176 18.58 -19.34 -10.21
N ALA A 177 18.85 -18.05 -10.38
CA ALA A 177 20.17 -17.49 -10.39
C ALA A 177 20.16 -16.16 -9.64
N MET A 178 21.30 -15.81 -9.05
CA MET A 178 21.42 -14.56 -8.31
C MET A 178 21.22 -13.35 -9.22
N THR A 179 20.46 -12.37 -8.73
CA THR A 179 20.36 -11.04 -9.33
C THR A 179 21.41 -10.10 -8.73
N SER A 180 21.42 -8.83 -9.12
CA SER A 180 22.33 -7.84 -8.53
C SER A 180 21.95 -7.55 -7.08
N TRP A 181 22.94 -7.30 -6.23
CA TRP A 181 22.70 -6.98 -4.82
C TRP A 181 21.85 -5.71 -4.63
N TRP A 182 21.94 -4.75 -5.57
CA TRP A 182 21.09 -3.56 -5.61
C TRP A 182 19.61 -3.91 -5.83
N ILE A 183 19.33 -4.87 -6.72
CA ILE A 183 17.98 -5.38 -6.92
C ILE A 183 17.51 -6.13 -5.67
N VAL A 184 18.35 -6.98 -5.06
CA VAL A 184 18.01 -7.66 -3.80
C VAL A 184 17.63 -6.63 -2.71
N ALA A 185 18.42 -5.56 -2.55
CA ALA A 185 18.11 -4.47 -1.63
C ALA A 185 16.79 -3.77 -1.97
N THR A 186 16.54 -3.50 -3.26
CA THR A 186 15.28 -2.91 -3.75
C THR A 186 14.09 -3.79 -3.37
N LEU A 187 14.15 -5.09 -3.67
CA LEU A 187 13.07 -6.05 -3.39
C LEU A 187 12.84 -6.20 -1.90
N GLY A 188 13.91 -6.21 -1.08
CA GLY A 188 13.81 -6.24 0.37
C GLY A 188 13.08 -5.02 0.92
N ILE A 189 13.46 -3.81 0.49
CA ILE A 189 12.80 -2.57 0.93
C ILE A 189 11.34 -2.52 0.44
N VAL A 190 11.07 -2.88 -0.83
CA VAL A 190 9.69 -2.95 -1.35
C VAL A 190 8.84 -3.95 -0.57
N THR A 191 9.43 -5.09 -0.17
CA THR A 191 8.73 -6.08 0.66
C THR A 191 8.32 -5.47 2.00
N LEU A 192 9.25 -4.82 2.70
CA LEU A 192 8.97 -4.15 3.97
C LEU A 192 7.90 -3.06 3.82
N LEU A 193 8.03 -2.20 2.82
CA LEU A 193 7.06 -1.14 2.52
C LEU A 193 5.67 -1.71 2.23
N SER A 194 5.59 -2.79 1.46
CA SER A 194 4.31 -3.42 1.07
C SER A 194 3.66 -4.11 2.27
N VAL A 195 4.43 -4.87 3.06
CA VAL A 195 3.93 -5.56 4.25
C VAL A 195 3.44 -4.55 5.29
N GLN A 196 4.18 -3.45 5.52
CA GLN A 196 3.77 -2.40 6.45
C GLN A 196 2.54 -1.63 5.93
N GLY A 197 2.55 -1.20 4.66
CA GLY A 197 1.47 -0.42 4.07
C GLY A 197 0.15 -1.20 4.01
N PHE A 198 0.17 -2.38 3.40
CA PHE A 198 -1.04 -3.17 3.17
C PHE A 198 -1.43 -4.07 4.35
N GLY A 199 -0.46 -4.55 5.13
CA GLY A 199 -0.71 -5.44 6.28
C GLY A 199 -0.94 -4.70 7.60
N VAL A 200 -0.38 -3.50 7.77
CA VAL A 200 -0.43 -2.77 9.06
C VAL A 200 -1.24 -1.47 8.97
N ILE A 201 -0.86 -0.56 8.07
CA ILE A 201 -1.43 0.78 7.96
C ILE A 201 -2.87 0.72 7.42
N LEU A 202 -3.06 0.13 6.23
CA LEU A 202 -4.36 0.05 5.55
C LEU A 202 -5.45 -0.63 6.39
N PRO A 203 -5.20 -1.74 7.11
CA PRO A 203 -6.22 -2.30 8.00
C PRO A 203 -6.51 -1.41 9.21
N GLY A 204 -5.51 -0.64 9.68
CA GLY A 204 -5.71 0.42 10.67
C GLY A 204 -6.66 1.51 10.15
N GLU A 205 -6.48 1.95 8.92
CA GLU A 205 -7.37 2.93 8.27
C GLU A 205 -8.82 2.43 8.17
N VAL A 206 -9.00 1.16 7.80
CA VAL A 206 -10.33 0.53 7.77
C VAL A 206 -10.95 0.46 9.17
N ARG A 207 -10.15 0.22 10.22
CA ARG A 207 -10.64 0.24 11.61
C ARG A 207 -11.06 1.64 12.05
N ILE A 208 -10.28 2.68 11.74
CA ILE A 208 -10.67 4.07 11.97
C ILE A 208 -12.00 4.37 11.28
N TYR A 209 -12.12 4.01 10.00
CA TYR A 209 -13.35 4.23 9.24
C TYR A 209 -14.56 3.54 9.89
N ARG A 210 -14.41 2.27 10.31
CA ARG A 210 -15.47 1.52 11.00
C ARG A 210 -15.93 2.19 12.29
N GLN A 211 -15.03 2.86 13.01
CA GLN A 211 -15.37 3.63 14.20
C GLN A 211 -16.11 4.92 13.86
N VAL A 212 -15.66 5.66 12.85
CA VAL A 212 -16.30 6.92 12.44
C VAL A 212 -17.74 6.73 11.98
N VAL A 213 -18.05 5.58 11.36
CA VAL A 213 -19.43 5.26 10.92
C VAL A 213 -20.25 4.50 11.98
N SER A 214 -19.71 4.27 13.17
CA SER A 214 -20.41 3.57 14.25
C SER A 214 -21.37 4.52 14.99
N GLU A 215 -22.35 3.95 15.70
CA GLU A 215 -23.33 4.74 16.46
C GLU A 215 -22.72 5.38 17.71
N ASN A 216 -21.72 4.73 18.31
CA ASN A 216 -20.96 5.21 19.46
C ASN A 216 -19.45 5.11 19.13
N PRO A 217 -18.87 6.12 18.44
CA PRO A 217 -17.46 6.12 18.07
C PRO A 217 -16.53 6.17 19.28
N ASP A 218 -15.52 5.31 19.28
CA ASP A 218 -14.42 5.36 20.23
C ASP A 218 -13.35 6.35 19.73
N VAL A 219 -13.34 7.54 20.30
CA VAL A 219 -12.45 8.65 19.94
C VAL A 219 -10.99 8.32 20.24
N ASP A 220 -10.73 7.72 21.41
CA ASP A 220 -9.38 7.39 21.86
C ASP A 220 -8.76 6.35 20.92
N LEU A 221 -9.54 5.33 20.54
CA LEU A 221 -9.09 4.32 19.58
C LEU A 221 -8.77 4.92 18.20
N VAL A 222 -9.59 5.85 17.70
CA VAL A 222 -9.33 6.52 16.41
C VAL A 222 -8.05 7.34 16.49
N SER A 223 -7.87 8.11 17.57
CA SER A 223 -6.68 8.91 17.84
C SER A 223 -5.42 8.04 17.93
N GLU A 224 -5.46 6.93 18.68
CA GLU A 224 -4.34 6.02 18.86
C GLU A 224 -3.91 5.38 17.53
N ILE A 225 -4.87 4.80 16.78
CA ILE A 225 -4.57 4.17 15.48
C ILE A 225 -4.04 5.21 14.50
N GLY A 226 -4.64 6.40 14.45
CA GLY A 226 -4.21 7.48 13.57
C GLY A 226 -2.78 7.93 13.85
N MET A 227 -2.45 8.17 15.11
CA MET A 227 -1.10 8.55 15.53
C MET A 227 -0.07 7.45 15.27
N ARG A 228 -0.45 6.18 15.48
CA ARG A 228 0.39 5.02 15.12
C ARG A 228 0.66 5.01 13.62
N ASN A 229 -0.37 5.17 12.80
CA ASN A 229 -0.24 5.19 11.35
C ASN A 229 0.60 6.37 10.86
N ALA A 230 0.48 7.56 11.45
CA ALA A 230 1.31 8.71 11.11
C ALA A 230 2.82 8.45 11.38
N ARG A 231 3.14 7.83 12.53
CA ARG A 231 4.52 7.41 12.86
C ARG A 231 5.05 6.35 11.90
N LEU A 232 4.23 5.33 11.59
CA LEU A 232 4.59 4.29 10.62
C LEU A 232 4.77 4.87 9.21
N GLY A 233 3.96 5.86 8.82
CA GLY A 233 4.12 6.63 7.58
C GLY A 233 5.46 7.36 7.53
N GLY A 234 5.89 8.00 8.63
CA GLY A 234 7.23 8.59 8.72
C GLY A 234 8.35 7.58 8.50
N LEU A 235 8.23 6.38 9.09
CA LEU A 235 9.17 5.29 8.87
C LEU A 235 9.13 4.77 7.42
N GLN A 236 7.95 4.69 6.79
CA GLN A 236 7.83 4.41 5.36
C GLN A 236 8.58 5.46 4.53
N GLY A 237 8.41 6.74 4.85
CA GLY A 237 9.10 7.84 4.20
C GLY A 237 10.63 7.66 4.21
N LEU A 238 11.19 7.25 5.34
CA LEU A 238 12.63 6.98 5.45
C LEU A 238 13.07 5.77 4.60
N LEU A 239 12.29 4.70 4.61
CA LEU A 239 12.54 3.53 3.74
C LEU A 239 12.42 3.90 2.25
N GLN A 240 11.51 4.81 1.90
CA GLN A 240 11.36 5.34 0.54
C GLN A 240 12.55 6.21 0.12
N LEU A 241 13.13 7.00 1.03
CA LEU A 241 14.39 7.69 0.75
C LEU A 241 15.55 6.69 0.55
N ALA A 242 15.59 5.61 1.34
CA ALA A 242 16.58 4.56 1.20
C ALA A 242 16.45 3.82 -0.15
N ILE A 243 15.23 3.48 -0.59
CA ILE A 243 15.05 2.86 -1.92
C ILE A 243 15.34 3.85 -3.05
N VAL A 244 15.05 5.16 -2.90
CA VAL A 244 15.49 6.17 -3.88
C VAL A 244 17.01 6.17 -4.02
N PHE A 245 17.75 6.11 -2.91
CA PHE A 245 19.21 5.96 -2.95
C PHE A 245 19.65 4.69 -3.70
N VAL A 246 19.02 3.54 -3.41
CA VAL A 246 19.27 2.27 -4.10
C VAL A 246 18.96 2.36 -5.60
N MET A 247 17.87 3.02 -5.99
CA MET A 247 17.47 3.21 -7.40
C MET A 247 18.43 4.13 -8.16
N VAL A 248 18.94 5.18 -7.51
CA VAL A 248 20.01 6.02 -8.07
C VAL A 248 21.26 5.17 -8.29
N GLY A 249 21.62 4.31 -7.35
CA GLY A 249 22.73 3.37 -7.50
C GLY A 249 22.53 2.37 -8.64
N LEU A 250 21.33 1.80 -8.78
CA LEU A 250 20.97 0.97 -9.93
C LEU A 250 21.15 1.73 -11.25
N ARG A 251 20.80 3.01 -11.30
CA ARG A 251 20.88 3.80 -12.53
C ARG A 251 22.31 4.14 -12.94
N TRP A 252 23.17 4.50 -11.99
CA TRP A 252 24.45 5.14 -12.27
C TRP A 252 25.68 4.32 -11.89
N TRP A 253 25.55 3.36 -10.97
CA TRP A 253 26.67 2.59 -10.42
C TRP A 253 26.66 1.11 -10.79
N THR A 254 25.66 0.68 -11.57
CA THR A 254 25.69 -0.64 -12.19
C THR A 254 25.99 -0.52 -13.68
N PRO A 255 26.85 -1.39 -14.23
CA PRO A 255 27.10 -1.44 -15.67
C PRO A 255 25.80 -1.71 -16.46
#